data_AF-A0A0R3RNF7-F1
#
_entry.id   AF-A0A0R3RNF7-F1
#
_cell.length_a   1.000
_cell.length_b   1.000
_cell.length_c   1.000
_cell.angle_alpha   90.00
_cell.angle_beta   90.00
_cell.angle_gamma   90.00
#
_symmetry.space_group_name_H-M   'P 1'
#
loop_
_entity.id
_entity.type
_entity.pdbx_description
1 polymer ?
#
loop_
_entity_poly.entity_id
_entity_poly.type
_entity_poly.pdbx_seq_one_letter_code
_entity_poly.pdbx_strand_id
1 'polypeptide(L)' 'MDQVRVQTEQLRIEAQVSRKKVSEVSKELVLFFFKAHDMLVSGPIDNHNPFQEKKSCAVL' A
#
# COMPACT_ATOMS: atom_id res chain seq x y z
N MET A 1 12.18 -9.92 37.73
CA MET A 1 12.33 -11.18 36.97
C MET A 1 11.19 -11.39 35.96
N ASP A 2 9.95 -11.01 36.27
CA ASP A 2 8.81 -11.24 35.36
C ASP A 2 8.89 -10.51 34.01
N GLN A 3 9.41 -9.28 33.97
CA GLN A 3 9.53 -8.50 32.73
C GLN A 3 10.46 -9.17 31.71
N VAL A 4 11.60 -9.71 32.17
CA VAL A 4 12.58 -10.41 31.32
C VAL A 4 11.95 -11.69 30.75
N ARG A 5 11.15 -12.40 31.55
CA ARG A 5 10.42 -13.58 31.08
C ARG A 5 9.42 -13.22 29.99
N VAL A 6 8.63 -12.15 30.18
CA VAL A 6 7.64 -11.69 29.19
C VAL A 6 8.31 -11.29 27.88
N GLN A 7 9.40 -10.51 27.94
CA GLN A 7 10.14 -10.11 26.74
C GLN A 7 10.76 -11.31 26.03
N THR A 8 11.31 -12.27 26.78
CA THR A 8 11.90 -13.48 26.19
C THR A 8 10.84 -14.31 25.46
N GLU A 9 9.64 -14.42 26.01
CA GLU A 9 8.55 -15.14 25.38
C GLU A 9 8.06 -14.43 24.11
N GLN A 10 7.97 -13.09 24.13
CA GLN A 10 7.66 -12.30 22.94
C GLN A 10 8.69 -12.54 21.81
N LEU A 11 9.98 -12.53 22.14
CA LEU A 11 11.04 -12.79 21.16
C LEU A 11 10.99 -14.22 20.59
N ARG A 12 10.60 -15.22 21.40
CA ARG A 12 10.37 -16.58 20.89
C ARG A 12 9.26 -16.62 19.85
N ILE A 13 8.15 -15.92 20.11
CA ILE A 13 7.03 -15.82 19.17
C ILE A 13 7.48 -15.16 17.86
N GLU A 14 8.22 -14.05 17.92
CA GLU A 14 8.70 -13.34 16.72
C GLU A 14 9.74 -14.12 15.92
N ALA A 15 10.54 -14.94 16.60
CA ALA A 15 11.53 -15.81 15.95
C ALA A 15 10.86 -16.92 15.12
N GLN A 16 9.70 -17.41 15.55
CA GLN A 16 8.96 -18.49 14.88
C GLN A 16 8.25 -18.05 13.59
N VAL A 17 8.20 -16.75 13.29
CA VAL A 17 7.58 -16.24 12.07
C VAL A 17 8.37 -16.70 10.83
N SER A 18 7.70 -17.43 9.94
CA SER A 18 8.26 -17.83 8.65
C SER A 18 8.44 -16.62 7.74
N ARG A 19 9.67 -16.38 7.27
CA ARG A 19 10.00 -15.25 6.40
C ARG A 19 10.16 -15.72 4.95
N LYS A 20 9.62 -14.93 4.01
CA LYS A 20 9.88 -15.10 2.58
C LYS A 20 11.16 -14.37 2.18
N LYS A 21 11.76 -14.75 1.04
CA LYS A 21 12.92 -14.03 0.50
C LYS A 21 12.47 -12.66 -0.02
N VAL A 22 13.25 -11.63 0.30
CA VAL A 22 13.00 -10.26 -0.19
C VAL A 22 12.91 -10.25 -1.71
N SER A 23 13.79 -10.97 -2.41
CA SER A 23 13.78 -11.05 -3.88
C SER A 23 12.54 -11.70 -4.49
N GLU A 24 11.80 -12.52 -3.74
CA GLU A 24 10.52 -13.10 -4.16
C GLU A 24 9.40 -12.09 -3.96
N VAL A 25 9.30 -11.53 -2.75
CA VAL A 25 8.24 -10.57 -2.38
C VAL A 25 8.33 -9.29 -3.21
N SER A 26 9.53 -8.79 -3.52
CA SER A 26 9.68 -7.62 -4.37
C SER A 26 9.14 -7.84 -5.78
N LYS A 27 9.24 -9.06 -6.33
CA LYS A 27 8.66 -9.39 -7.65
C LYS A 27 7.14 -9.39 -7.61
N GLU A 28 6.58 -9.99 -6.56
CA GLU A 28 5.11 -9.99 -6.34
C GLU A 28 4.58 -8.55 -6.23
N LEU A 29 5.29 -7.71 -5.47
CA LEU A 29 4.92 -6.31 -5.24
C LEU A 29 4.99 -5.50 -6.53
N VAL A 30 6.08 -5.63 -7.30
CA VAL A 30 6.19 -4.98 -8.62
C VAL A 30 5.08 -5.44 -9.55
N LEU A 31 4.80 -6.74 -9.63
CA LEU A 31 3.73 -7.28 -10.47
C LEU A 31 2.34 -6.76 -10.07
N PHE A 32 2.10 -6.56 -8.77
CA PHE A 32 0.87 -5.97 -8.27
C PHE A 32 0.69 -4.54 -8.79
N PHE A 33 1.71 -3.69 -8.66
CA PHE A 33 1.65 -2.31 -9.15
C PHE A 33 1.54 -2.21 -10.68
N PHE A 34 2.17 -3.11 -11.44
CA PHE A 34 2.04 -3.12 -12.90
C PHE A 34 0.62 -3.43 -13.39
N LYS A 35 -0.19 -4.14 -12.60
CA LYS A 35 -1.58 -4.50 -12.94
C LYS A 35 -2.61 -3.50 -12.41
N ALA A 36 -2.22 -2.69 -11.43
CA ALA A 36 -3.08 -1.65 -10.89
C ALA A 36 -3.04 -0.42 -11.81
N HIS A 37 -4.17 -0.06 -12.42
CA HIS A 37 -4.29 1.21 -13.11
C HIS A 37 -4.56 2.31 -12.08
N ASP A 38 -3.49 2.92 -11.58
CA ASP A 38 -3.58 4.00 -10.60
C ASP A 38 -3.82 5.34 -11.31
N MET A 39 -5.02 5.91 -11.13
CA MET A 39 -5.42 7.19 -11.72
C MET A 39 -4.55 8.37 -11.27
N LEU A 40 -3.87 8.29 -10.12
CA LEU A 40 -2.94 9.32 -9.67
C LEU A 40 -1.59 9.24 -10.41
N VAL A 41 -1.28 8.09 -11.00
CA VAL A 41 -0.04 7.86 -11.76
C VAL A 41 -0.26 8.03 -13.26
N SER A 42 -1.31 7.42 -13.82
CA SER A 42 -1.63 7.47 -15.26
C SER A 42 -2.47 8.68 -15.67
N GLY A 43 -3.04 9.39 -14.70
CA GLY A 43 -4.04 10.43 -14.93
C GLY A 43 -5.44 9.85 -15.14
N PRO A 44 -6.49 10.65 -14.90
CA PRO A 44 -7.87 10.24 -15.15
C PRO A 44 -8.12 10.08 -16.66
N ILE A 45 -8.71 8.95 -17.04
CA ILE A 45 -9.24 8.75 -18.39
C ILE A 45 -10.58 9.50 -18.46
N ASP A 46 -10.59 10.69 -19.06
CA ASP A 46 -11.77 11.52 -19.30
C ASP A 46 -12.60 11.92 -18.05
N ASN A 47 -13.89 12.20 -18.23
CA ASN A 47 -14.92 12.72 -17.29
C ASN A 47 -15.20 11.86 -16.04
N HIS A 48 -14.29 10.94 -15.71
CA HIS A 48 -14.31 10.15 -14.48
C HIS A 48 -13.67 10.86 -13.28
N ASN A 49 -12.96 11.97 -13.50
CA ASN A 49 -12.46 12.78 -12.38
C ASN A 49 -13.62 13.60 -11.76
N PRO A 50 -14.04 13.33 -10.51
CA PRO A 50 -15.13 14.07 -9.87
C PRO A 50 -14.77 15.53 -9.55
N PHE A 51 -13.49 15.90 -9.65
CA PHE A 51 -12.97 17.25 -9.42
C PHE A 51 -12.70 18.04 -10.70
N GLN A 52 -13.35 17.68 -11.81
CA GLN A 52 -13.27 18.48 -13.03
C GLN A 52 -13.84 19.89 -12.79
N GLU A 53 -13.18 20.90 -13.38
CA GLU A 53 -13.72 22.25 -13.41
C GLU A 53 -15.14 22.23 -14.00
N LYS A 54 -16.12 22.72 -13.22
CA LYS A 54 -17.42 23.04 -13.78
C LYS A 54 -17.21 24.17 -14.79
N LYS A 55 -17.57 23.92 -16.05
CA LYS A 55 -17.59 24.95 -17.09
C LYS A 55 -18.30 26.19 -16.54
N SER A 56 -17.56 27.29 -16.40
CA SER A 56 -18.00 28.67 -16.16
C SER A 56 -19.30 28.82 -15.33
N CYS A 57 -19.15 29.11 -14.03
CA CYS A 57 -20.24 29.76 -13.30
C CYS A 57 -20.25 31.23 -13.71
N ALA A 58 -21.13 31.61 -14.64
CA ALA A 58 -21.45 33.02 -14.82
C ALA A 58 -22.22 33.46 -13.57
N VAL A 59 -21.53 34.14 -12.65
CA VAL A 59 -22.19 34.90 -11.58
C VAL A 59 -22.88 36.06 -12.27
N LEU A 60 -24.19 35.90 -12.48
CA LEU A 60 -25.10 36.96 -12.95
C LEU A 60 -25.31 38.01 -11.85
#